data_AF-A0A3D4YHI2-F1
#
_entry.id   AF-A0A3D4YHI2-F1
#
_cell.length_a   1.000
_cell.length_b   1.000
_cell.length_c   1.000
_cell.angle_alpha   90.00
_cell.angle_beta   90.00
_cell.angle_gamma   90.00
#
_symmetry.space_group_name_H-M   'P 1'
#
loop_
_entity.id
_entity.type
_entity.pdbx_description
1 polymer ?
#
loop_
_entity_poly.entity_id
_entity_poly.type
_entity_poly.pdbx_seq_one_letter_code
_entity_poly.pdbx_strand_id
1 'polypeptide(L)'
;MDKKVLTGALVLLIALGMVLNGAGIFGAESGAGTAADPVVTKSYVDELFASLSSGSQSDRFQVVEVSAGAKLIGGAGTELIVRGGKATAIDNGIDGISDLTAGKDLKTGNAVSLNHLLLVPKDDGRGLYCEARSWVMVKGTYTIL
;
A
#
# COMPACT_ATOMS: atom_id res chain seq x y z
N MET A 1 -18.59 -51.23 -58.41
CA MET A 1 -17.35 -50.72 -57.78
C MET A 1 -16.61 -51.91 -57.21
N ASP A 2 -15.37 -52.13 -57.64
CA ASP A 2 -14.62 -53.31 -57.24
C ASP A 2 -14.31 -53.27 -55.74
N LYS A 3 -14.53 -54.39 -55.04
CA LYS A 3 -14.32 -54.48 -53.58
C LYS A 3 -12.92 -54.01 -53.16
N LYS A 4 -11.92 -54.19 -54.03
CA LYS A 4 -10.52 -53.74 -53.84
C LYS A 4 -10.37 -52.22 -53.83
N VAL A 5 -11.09 -51.51 -54.70
CA VAL A 5 -11.09 -50.05 -54.78
C VAL A 5 -11.80 -49.45 -53.57
N LEU A 6 -12.89 -50.07 -53.12
CA LEU A 6 -13.61 -49.67 -51.91
C LEU A 6 -12.76 -49.83 -50.64
N THR A 7 -12.02 -50.94 -50.51
CA THR A 7 -11.08 -51.14 -49.39
C THR A 7 -9.91 -50.15 -49.42
N GLY A 8 -9.39 -49.82 -50.60
CA GLY A 8 -8.30 -48.85 -50.73
C GLY A 8 -8.71 -47.44 -50.29
N ALA A 9 -9.90 -47.00 -50.71
CA ALA A 9 -10.45 -45.70 -50.31
C ALA A 9 -10.73 -45.63 -48.79
N LEU A 10 -11.19 -46.72 -48.19
CA LEU A 10 -11.45 -46.78 -46.75
C LEU A 10 -10.15 -46.68 -45.93
N VAL A 11 -9.08 -47.37 -46.33
CA VAL A 11 -7.78 -47.28 -45.66
C VAL A 11 -7.19 -45.87 -45.79
N LEU A 12 -7.34 -45.23 -46.96
CA LEU A 12 -6.86 -43.87 -47.17
C LEU A 12 -7.60 -42.85 -46.29
N LEU A 13 -8.92 -43.02 -46.11
CA LEU A 13 -9.73 -42.19 -45.22
C LEU A 13 -9.34 -42.35 -43.74
N ILE A 14 -9.04 -43.57 -43.30
CA ILE A 14 -8.57 -43.84 -41.94
C ILE A 14 -7.18 -43.23 -41.73
N ALA A 15 -6.27 -43.41 -42.68
CA ALA A 15 -4.92 -42.83 -42.60
C ALA A 15 -4.95 -41.30 -42.60
N LEU A 16 -5.77 -40.68 -43.45
CA LEU A 16 -5.94 -39.24 -43.49
C LEU A 16 -6.61 -38.72 -42.21
N GLY A 17 -7.58 -39.45 -41.67
CA GLY A 17 -8.18 -39.16 -40.36
C GLY A 17 -7.15 -39.21 -39.22
N MET A 18 -6.23 -40.17 -39.23
CA MET A 18 -5.15 -40.25 -38.24
C MET A 18 -4.16 -39.09 -38.36
N VAL A 19 -3.80 -38.68 -39.58
CA VAL A 19 -2.89 -37.54 -39.82
C VAL A 19 -3.54 -36.21 -39.42
N LEU A 20 -4.83 -36.04 -39.68
CA LEU A 20 -5.59 -34.83 -39.29
C LEU A 20 -5.79 -34.73 -37.77
N ASN A 21 -5.89 -35.86 -37.06
CA ASN A 21 -5.93 -35.87 -35.58
C ASN A 21 -4.53 -35.77 -34.93
N GLY A 22 -3.45 -35.97 -35.69
CA GLY A 22 -2.07 -35.87 -35.19
C GLY A 22 -1.56 -34.44 -34.98
N ALA A 23 -2.25 -33.43 -35.53
CA ALA A 23 -1.83 -32.02 -35.46
C ALA A 23 -2.34 -31.27 -34.19
N GLY A 24 -3.08 -31.95 -33.30
CA GLY A 24 -3.86 -31.30 -32.24
C GLY A 24 -3.40 -31.53 -30.79
N ILE A 25 -2.29 -32.23 -30.54
CA ILE A 25 -1.78 -32.43 -29.16
C ILE A 25 -0.61 -31.48 -28.91
N PHE A 26 -0.91 -30.19 -28.84
CA PHE A 26 -0.06 -29.25 -28.11
C PHE A 26 -0.39 -29.45 -26.63
N GLY A 27 0.49 -30.16 -25.91
CA GLY A 27 0.29 -30.43 -24.49
C GLY A 27 0.09 -29.12 -23.73
N ALA A 28 -1.03 -29.00 -23.02
CA ALA A 28 -1.22 -27.90 -22.08
C ALA A 28 -0.12 -28.00 -21.02
N GLU A 29 0.81 -27.07 -21.05
CA GLU A 29 1.94 -27.00 -20.12
C GLU A 29 1.37 -26.73 -18.72
N SER A 30 1.11 -27.79 -17.97
CA SER A 30 0.54 -27.74 -16.63
C SER A 30 1.59 -28.28 -15.68
N GLY A 31 2.41 -27.36 -15.19
CA GLY A 31 3.53 -27.62 -14.27
C GLY A 31 4.10 -26.28 -13.78
N ALA A 32 4.82 -26.32 -12.66
CA ALA A 32 5.53 -25.14 -12.18
C ALA A 32 6.60 -24.74 -13.21
N GLY A 33 6.71 -23.44 -13.52
CA GLY A 33 7.69 -22.89 -14.47
C GLY A 33 7.15 -22.64 -15.87
N THR A 34 5.83 -22.61 -16.04
CA THR A 34 5.17 -22.29 -17.30
C THR A 34 5.04 -20.77 -17.47
N ALA A 35 4.67 -20.31 -18.67
CA ALA A 35 4.36 -18.90 -18.87
C ALA A 35 3.15 -18.43 -18.03
N ALA A 36 2.23 -19.34 -17.68
CA ALA A 36 1.08 -19.06 -16.83
C ALA A 36 1.38 -19.17 -15.32
N ASP A 37 2.43 -19.92 -14.94
CA ASP A 37 2.89 -20.09 -13.56
C ASP A 37 4.44 -20.11 -13.50
N PRO A 38 5.08 -18.93 -13.59
CA PRO A 38 6.55 -18.83 -13.59
C PRO A 38 7.12 -19.07 -12.20
N VAL A 39 8.23 -19.81 -12.12
CA VAL A 39 8.96 -19.99 -10.86
C VAL A 39 9.78 -18.73 -10.57
N VAL A 40 9.69 -18.23 -9.34
CA VAL A 40 10.49 -17.11 -8.83
C VAL A 40 11.42 -17.56 -7.70
N THR A 41 12.54 -16.86 -7.52
CA THR A 41 13.49 -17.17 -6.45
C THR A 41 13.00 -16.64 -5.11
N LYS A 42 13.45 -17.26 -4.02
CA LYS A 42 13.15 -16.77 -2.66
C LYS A 42 13.59 -15.30 -2.48
N SER A 43 14.75 -14.92 -3.00
CA SER A 43 15.25 -13.54 -2.90
C SER A 43 14.37 -12.53 -3.62
N TYR A 44 13.84 -12.86 -4.80
CA TYR A 44 12.90 -11.99 -5.53
C TYR A 44 11.61 -11.77 -4.73
N VAL A 45 11.06 -12.84 -4.15
CA VAL A 45 9.87 -12.75 -3.29
C VAL A 45 10.17 -11.94 -2.04
N ASP A 46 11.30 -12.19 -1.38
CA ASP A 46 11.70 -11.46 -0.18
C ASP A 46 11.91 -9.97 -0.46
N GLU A 47 12.56 -9.60 -1.58
CA GLU A 47 12.75 -8.21 -2.01
C GLU A 47 11.42 -7.53 -2.35
N LEU A 48 10.53 -8.23 -3.05
CA LEU A 48 9.20 -7.73 -3.37
C LEU A 48 8.38 -7.53 -2.09
N PHE A 49 8.39 -8.48 -1.17
CA PHE A 49 7.74 -8.36 0.14
C PHE A 49 8.33 -7.23 0.98
N ALA A 50 9.66 -7.06 0.99
CA ALA A 50 10.30 -5.95 1.66
C ALA A 50 9.80 -4.61 1.08
N SER A 51 9.73 -4.50 -0.26
CA SER A 51 9.24 -3.29 -0.93
C SER A 51 7.74 -3.00 -0.69
N LEU A 52 6.92 -4.04 -0.60
CA LEU A 52 5.49 -3.92 -0.27
C LEU A 52 5.26 -3.63 1.22
N SER A 53 6.09 -4.20 2.10
CA SER A 53 6.02 -3.97 3.55
C SER A 53 6.47 -2.57 3.95
N SER A 54 7.24 -1.88 3.09
CA SER A 54 7.48 -0.43 3.18
C SER A 54 6.29 0.42 2.70
N GLY A 55 5.25 -0.18 2.13
CA GLY A 55 4.01 0.47 1.72
C GLY A 55 2.92 0.45 2.81
N SER A 56 2.51 1.63 3.26
CA SER A 56 1.25 1.92 3.97
C SER A 56 1.06 1.38 5.41
N GLN A 57 1.99 1.70 6.31
CA GLN A 57 1.55 2.09 7.68
C GLN A 57 0.89 3.49 7.70
N SER A 58 1.07 4.27 6.64
CA SER A 58 0.62 5.65 6.48
C SER A 58 -0.90 5.84 6.43
N ASP A 59 -1.68 4.80 6.08
CA ASP A 59 -3.13 4.94 5.80
C ASP A 59 -4.05 4.67 7.00
N ARG A 60 -3.51 4.28 8.16
CA ARG A 60 -4.29 4.05 9.38
C ARG A 60 -3.79 4.91 10.53
N PHE A 61 -4.69 5.28 11.43
CA PHE A 61 -4.28 5.93 12.68
C PHE A 61 -3.56 4.92 13.57
N GLN A 62 -2.37 5.29 14.03
CA GLN A 62 -1.65 4.61 15.10
C GLN A 62 -1.55 5.51 16.32
N VAL A 63 -1.57 4.93 17.53
CA VAL A 63 -1.39 5.69 18.77
C VAL A 63 0.10 5.79 19.07
N VAL A 64 0.57 7.01 19.21
CA VAL A 64 1.96 7.35 19.51
C VAL A 64 1.98 8.05 20.87
N GLU A 65 2.82 7.56 21.78
CA GLU A 65 3.13 8.27 23.01
C GLU A 65 4.27 9.25 22.77
N VAL A 66 4.07 10.51 23.16
CA VAL A 66 5.05 11.59 23.03
C VAL A 66 5.37 12.11 24.43
N SER A 67 6.65 12.14 24.77
CA SER A 67 7.12 12.61 26.08
C SER A 67 6.89 14.13 26.24
N ALA A 68 6.78 14.58 27.48
CA ALA A 68 6.71 16.02 27.78
C ALA A 68 7.98 16.73 27.29
N GLY A 69 7.82 17.89 26.66
CA GLY A 69 8.90 18.68 26.06
C GLY A 69 9.31 18.24 24.65
N ALA A 70 8.82 17.11 24.15
CA ALA A 70 9.14 16.63 22.81
C ALA A 70 8.23 17.25 21.73
N LYS A 71 8.71 17.24 20.50
CA LYS A 71 7.98 17.67 19.30
C LYS A 71 7.57 16.46 18.48
N LEU A 72 6.34 16.44 18.00
CA LEU A 72 5.87 15.49 16.99
C LEU A 72 5.65 16.26 15.70
N ILE A 73 6.55 16.13 14.74
CA ILE A 73 6.49 16.81 13.44
C ILE A 73 5.85 15.88 12.42
N GLY A 74 4.79 16.35 11.76
CA GLY A 74 4.10 15.59 10.71
C GLY A 74 4.66 15.93 9.33
N GLY A 75 4.70 14.94 8.43
CA GLY A 75 4.94 15.18 7.02
C GLY A 75 3.69 15.66 6.28
N ALA A 76 3.82 15.90 4.98
CA ALA A 76 2.70 16.35 4.14
C ALA A 76 1.50 15.40 4.22
N GLY A 77 0.30 15.95 4.47
CA GLY A 77 -0.94 15.20 4.55
C GLY A 77 -1.15 14.43 5.85
N THR A 78 -0.29 14.62 6.85
CA THR A 78 -0.41 13.93 8.13
C THR A 78 -1.60 14.44 8.92
N GLU A 79 -2.41 13.51 9.43
CA GLU A 79 -3.53 13.79 10.32
C GLU A 79 -3.16 13.45 11.76
N LEU A 80 -3.49 14.34 12.68
CA LEU A 80 -3.15 14.23 14.10
C LEU A 80 -4.39 14.41 14.97
N ILE A 81 -4.54 13.59 16.01
CA ILE A 81 -5.57 13.75 17.04
C ILE A 81 -4.94 13.56 18.40
N VAL A 82 -4.89 14.61 19.22
CA VAL A 82 -4.44 14.48 20.62
C VAL A 82 -5.56 13.82 21.43
N ARG A 83 -5.32 12.61 21.94
CA ARG A 83 -6.30 11.81 22.71
C ARG A 83 -6.13 11.96 24.22
N GLY A 84 -4.96 12.41 24.66
CA GLY A 84 -4.68 12.72 26.07
C GLY A 84 -3.37 13.48 26.21
N GLY A 85 -3.21 14.17 27.34
CA GLY A 85 -2.07 15.06 27.60
C GLY A 85 -2.38 16.51 27.26
N LYS A 86 -1.33 17.28 26.93
CA LYS A 86 -1.41 18.71 26.60
C LYS A 86 -0.39 19.04 25.52
N ALA A 87 -0.84 19.66 24.44
CA ALA A 87 0.02 20.04 23.33
C ALA A 87 -0.37 21.42 22.75
N THR A 88 0.61 22.08 22.13
CA THR A 88 0.42 23.28 21.33
C THR A 88 0.83 23.00 19.87
N ALA A 89 0.26 23.74 18.93
CA ALA A 89 0.62 23.63 17.52
C ALA A 89 2.02 24.22 17.27
N ILE A 90 2.67 23.72 16.22
CA ILE A 90 3.90 24.24 15.61
C ILE A 90 3.56 24.54 14.15
N ASP A 91 3.78 25.78 13.72
CA ASP A 91 3.59 26.24 12.35
C ASP A 91 4.91 26.38 11.58
N ASN A 92 4.84 26.84 10.33
CA ASN A 92 6.00 27.13 9.48
C ASN A 92 6.40 28.62 9.50
N GLY A 93 5.81 29.44 10.39
CA GLY A 93 5.98 30.90 10.45
C GLY A 93 5.11 31.73 9.50
N ILE A 94 4.32 31.11 8.60
CA ILE A 94 3.40 31.79 7.68
C ILE A 94 1.96 31.36 7.98
N ASP A 95 1.68 30.06 7.84
CA ASP A 95 0.39 29.41 7.97
C ASP A 95 0.46 28.20 8.92
N GLY A 96 -0.61 27.98 9.68
CA GLY A 96 -0.64 27.06 10.80
C GLY A 96 -0.97 25.62 10.43
N ILE A 97 -1.32 24.84 11.45
CA ILE A 97 -1.95 23.53 11.30
C ILE A 97 -3.45 23.73 11.20
N SER A 98 -4.08 23.08 10.23
CA SER A 98 -5.54 23.17 10.05
C SER A 98 -6.25 22.32 11.09
N ASP A 99 -6.97 22.95 12.02
CA ASP A 99 -7.96 22.28 12.86
C ASP A 99 -9.28 22.17 12.09
N LEU A 100 -9.50 20.98 11.52
CA LEU A 100 -10.67 20.71 10.69
C LEU A 100 -11.96 20.56 11.51
N THR A 101 -11.85 20.36 12.81
CA THR A 101 -13.02 20.22 13.69
C THR A 101 -13.52 21.59 14.14
N ALA A 102 -12.60 22.49 14.50
CA ALA A 102 -12.94 23.86 14.91
C ALA A 102 -12.99 24.85 13.73
N GLY A 103 -12.48 24.48 12.55
CA GLY A 103 -12.38 25.35 11.38
C GLY A 103 -11.38 26.49 11.58
N LYS A 104 -10.21 26.22 12.18
CA LYS A 104 -9.21 27.22 12.55
C LYS A 104 -7.82 26.88 12.03
N ASP A 105 -7.04 27.92 11.74
CA ASP A 105 -5.61 27.81 11.48
C ASP A 105 -4.83 28.00 12.80
N LEU A 106 -4.20 26.95 13.31
CA LEU A 106 -3.48 26.97 14.59
C LEU A 106 -2.01 27.35 14.38
N LYS A 107 -1.61 28.50 14.89
CA LYS A 107 -0.23 29.00 14.84
C LYS A 107 0.61 28.40 15.98
N THR A 108 1.93 28.59 15.89
CA THR A 108 2.87 28.16 16.93
C THR A 108 2.43 28.68 18.30
N GLY A 109 2.30 27.76 19.26
CA GLY A 109 1.92 28.07 20.64
C GLY A 109 0.41 28.09 20.92
N ASN A 110 -0.45 28.06 19.89
CA ASN A 110 -1.88 27.86 20.11
C ASN A 110 -2.13 26.48 20.74
N ALA A 111 -2.96 26.44 21.78
CA ALA A 111 -3.37 25.19 22.41
C ALA A 111 -4.16 24.33 21.42
N VAL A 112 -3.82 23.03 21.36
CA VAL A 112 -4.57 22.03 20.61
C VAL A 112 -5.59 21.40 21.54
N SER A 113 -6.88 21.52 21.19
CA SER A 113 -7.94 20.84 21.93
C SER A 113 -7.85 19.33 21.71
N LEU A 114 -8.20 18.58 22.75
CA LEU A 114 -8.31 17.13 22.64
C LEU A 114 -9.40 16.75 21.63
N ASN A 115 -9.19 15.62 20.94
CA ASN A 115 -10.13 15.00 20.01
C ASN A 115 -10.45 15.81 18.75
N HIS A 116 -9.74 16.89 18.46
CA HIS A 116 -9.83 17.57 17.17
C HIS A 116 -8.96 16.88 16.12
N LEU A 117 -9.50 16.78 14.91
CA LEU A 117 -8.77 16.35 13.72
C LEU A 117 -7.94 17.52 13.20
N LEU A 118 -6.63 17.37 13.29
CA LEU A 118 -5.67 18.31 12.75
C LEU A 118 -5.07 17.78 11.45
N LEU A 119 -4.81 18.65 10.49
CA LEU A 119 -4.15 18.35 9.22
C LEU A 119 -2.86 19.16 9.09
N VAL A 120 -1.75 18.47 8.87
CA VAL A 120 -0.48 19.04 8.43
C VAL A 120 -0.49 19.13 6.90
N PRO A 121 -0.60 20.34 6.30
CA PRO A 121 -0.84 20.45 4.86
C PRO A 121 0.39 20.09 4.01
N LYS A 122 1.60 20.36 4.51
CA LYS A 122 2.87 20.23 3.80
C LYS A 122 3.97 19.73 4.74
N ASP A 123 5.02 19.18 4.15
CA ASP A 123 6.22 18.78 4.87
C ASP A 123 7.16 19.99 5.05
N ASP A 124 6.79 20.88 5.97
CA ASP A 124 7.48 22.15 6.24
C ASP A 124 7.70 22.44 7.74
N GLY A 125 7.79 21.38 8.54
CA GLY A 125 8.16 21.46 9.97
C GLY A 125 6.99 21.68 10.93
N ARG A 126 5.74 21.55 10.45
CA ARG A 126 4.55 21.64 11.28
C ARG A 126 4.35 20.41 12.16
N GLY A 127 3.76 20.63 13.33
CA GLY A 127 3.43 19.54 14.23
C GLY A 127 2.92 19.97 15.60
N LEU A 128 3.21 19.16 16.60
CA LEU A 128 2.78 19.36 17.97
C LEU A 128 4.00 19.52 18.87
N TYR A 129 3.96 20.51 19.76
CA TYR A 129 4.84 20.54 20.93
C TYR A 129 4.05 20.01 22.13
N CYS A 130 4.50 18.90 22.72
CA CYS A 130 3.80 18.26 23.84
C CYS A 130 4.27 18.86 25.16
N GLU A 131 3.48 19.71 25.79
CA GLU A 131 3.79 20.32 27.10
C GLU A 131 3.72 19.32 28.26
N ALA A 132 2.97 18.23 28.08
CA ALA A 132 2.90 17.10 28.98
C ALA A 132 2.99 15.80 28.19
N ARG A 133 3.21 14.67 28.88
CA ARG A 133 3.15 13.34 28.28
C ARG A 133 1.80 13.16 27.61
N SER A 134 1.82 12.89 26.31
CA SER A 134 0.63 12.96 25.46
C SER A 134 0.50 11.72 24.59
N TRP A 135 -0.74 11.32 24.33
CA TRP A 135 -1.08 10.25 23.39
C TRP A 135 -1.72 10.87 22.17
N VAL A 136 -1.08 10.69 21.02
CA VAL A 136 -1.49 11.28 19.75
C VAL A 136 -1.80 10.15 18.79
N MET A 137 -3.00 10.15 18.22
CA MET A 137 -3.28 9.33 17.05
C MET A 137 -2.70 10.02 15.82
N VAL A 138 -1.90 9.28 15.06
CA VAL A 138 -1.20 9.79 13.87
C VAL A 138 -1.56 8.93 12.67
N LYS A 139 -1.97 9.55 11.56
CA LYS A 139 -2.10 8.92 10.24
C LYS A 139 -1.22 9.70 9.27
N GLY A 140 -0.26 9.04 8.63
CA GLY A 140 0.77 9.68 7.81
C GLY A 140 2.17 9.55 8.41
N THR A 141 3.14 10.22 7.79
CA THR A 141 4.54 10.19 8.23
C THR A 141 4.77 11.19 9.37
N TYR A 142 5.62 10.83 10.33
CA TYR A 142 5.96 11.73 11.41
C TYR A 142 7.37 11.46 11.94
N THR A 143 7.92 12.43 12.65
CA THR A 143 9.18 12.34 13.39
C THR A 143 8.97 12.89 14.80
N ILE A 144 9.58 12.25 15.80
CA ILE A 144 9.62 12.76 17.17
C ILE A 144 11.01 13.34 17.43
N LEU A 145 11.07 14.58 17.94
CA LEU A 145 12.30 15.33 18.24
C LEU A 145 12.33 15.78 19.71
#